data_AF-A0A1G2NGH3-F1
#
_entry.id   AF-A0A1G2NGH3-F1
#
_cell.length_a   1.000
_cell.length_b   1.000
_cell.length_c   1.000
_cell.angle_alpha   90.00
_cell.angle_beta   90.00
_cell.angle_gamma   90.00
#
_symmetry.space_group_name_H-M   'P 1'
#
loop_
_entity.id
_entity.type
_entity.pdbx_description
1 polymer ?
#
loop_
_entity_poly.entity_id
_entity_poly.type
_entity_poly.pdbx_seq_one_letter_code
_entity_poly.pdbx_strand_id
1 'polypeptide(L)'
;MLFNEVGVCLPIIPTETQTPKVDFRKYVAIWDTGATHSAITKKVADDLGLKATGIVEVRYGDGKSSTNTYLVNISLPNKVMVPHVRVTEVKLIPDDNISDDKQLQLLIGMDIIGLGDFAVTNVNGKTVFSFRIPSVEEIDFIPSAQENNVMDSGNRHARRVIQARKK
;
A
#
# COMPACT_ATOMS: atom_id res chain seq x y z
N MET A 1 5.90 -10.24 -2.12
CA MET A 1 5.12 -9.30 -1.29
C MET A 1 5.62 -7.89 -1.57
N LEU A 2 4.75 -6.89 -1.48
CA LEU A 2 5.01 -5.52 -1.95
C LEU A 2 5.37 -4.65 -0.75
N PHE A 3 6.68 -4.51 -0.48
CA PHE A 3 7.20 -3.79 0.67
C PHE A 3 8.06 -2.59 0.27
N ASN A 4 8.07 -1.57 1.11
CA ASN A 4 9.03 -0.46 1.05
C ASN A 4 9.19 0.18 2.43
N GLU A 5 10.20 1.02 2.56
CA GLU A 5 10.37 1.91 3.71
C GLU A 5 9.47 3.15 3.56
N VAL A 6 8.77 3.53 4.62
CA VAL A 6 7.98 4.78 4.72
C VAL A 6 8.43 5.59 5.94
N GLY A 7 8.32 6.91 5.84
CA GLY A 7 8.49 7.80 6.99
C GLY A 7 7.16 7.97 7.74
N VAL A 8 7.18 7.95 9.06
CA VAL A 8 6.01 8.26 9.90
C VAL A 8 6.42 9.28 10.95
N CYS A 9 5.57 10.27 11.18
CA CYS A 9 5.75 11.27 12.21
C CYS A 9 4.42 11.66 12.87
N LEU A 10 4.53 12.42 13.96
CA LEU A 10 3.39 13.02 14.63
C LEU A 10 2.60 13.94 13.69
N PRO A 11 1.29 14.11 13.90
CA PRO A 11 0.50 15.10 13.18
C PRO A 11 1.14 16.48 13.28
N ILE A 12 1.39 17.08 12.14
CA ILE A 12 1.91 18.45 12.05
C ILE A 12 0.74 19.40 12.22
N ILE A 13 0.68 20.09 13.35
CA ILE A 13 -0.25 21.20 13.55
C ILE A 13 0.42 22.45 12.96
N PRO A 14 -0.13 23.06 11.89
CA PRO A 14 0.41 24.30 11.38
C PRO A 14 0.26 25.38 12.45
N THR A 15 1.37 25.89 12.97
CA THR A 15 1.40 27.13 13.75
C THR A 15 1.94 28.24 12.87
N GLU A 16 1.32 29.43 12.94
CA GLU A 16 1.58 30.56 12.04
C GLU A 16 3.03 31.07 12.06
N THR A 17 3.84 30.66 13.05
CA THR A 17 5.09 31.33 13.38
C THR A 17 6.36 30.47 13.25
N GLN A 18 6.26 29.15 13.07
CA GLN A 18 7.45 28.29 12.88
C GLN A 18 7.15 27.13 11.94
N THR A 19 8.09 26.83 11.05
CA THR A 19 8.11 25.54 10.34
C THR A 19 8.43 24.48 11.40
N PRO A 20 7.49 23.59 11.75
CA PRO A 20 7.77 22.58 12.76
C PRO A 20 8.86 21.65 12.25
N LYS A 21 9.88 21.41 13.07
CA LYS A 21 10.92 20.42 12.77
C LYS A 21 10.28 19.04 12.82
N VAL A 22 10.00 18.48 11.64
CA VAL A 22 9.39 17.15 11.51
C VAL A 22 10.46 16.09 11.58
N ASP A 23 10.42 15.25 12.61
CA ASP A 23 11.28 14.07 12.71
C ASP A 23 10.55 12.84 12.18
N PHE A 24 10.90 12.43 10.97
CA PHE A 24 10.36 11.21 10.37
C PHE A 24 11.16 10.01 10.83
N ARG A 25 10.48 9.05 11.48
CA ARG A 25 11.05 7.72 11.72
C ARG A 25 10.65 6.79 10.60
N LYS A 26 11.55 5.86 10.29
CA LYS A 26 11.40 4.97 9.14
C LYS A 26 10.93 3.60 9.59
N TYR A 27 9.97 3.05 8.85
CA TYR A 27 9.37 1.75 9.15
C TYR A 27 9.15 0.98 7.85
N VAL A 28 9.23 -0.35 7.92
CA VAL A 28 8.89 -1.20 6.78
C VAL A 28 7.37 -1.34 6.68
N ALA A 29 6.84 -1.04 5.50
CA ALA A 29 5.42 -1.09 5.20
C ALA A 29 5.08 -2.12 4.11
N ILE A 30 3.92 -2.76 4.24
CA ILE A 30 3.30 -3.59 3.21
C ILE A 30 2.17 -2.82 2.55
N TRP A 31 1.98 -3.00 1.25
CA TRP A 31 0.80 -2.52 0.53
C TRP A 31 -0.24 -3.63 0.48
N ASP A 32 -1.41 -3.38 1.07
CA ASP A 32 -2.51 -4.34 1.17
C ASP A 32 -3.80 -3.75 0.62
N THR A 33 -4.13 -4.12 -0.62
CA THR A 33 -5.37 -3.71 -1.29
C THR A 33 -6.63 -4.32 -0.64
N GLY A 34 -6.47 -5.35 0.20
CA GLY A 34 -7.57 -5.96 0.96
C GLY A 34 -7.95 -5.20 2.23
N ALA A 35 -7.16 -4.21 2.63
CA ALA A 35 -7.40 -3.42 3.83
C ALA A 35 -8.06 -2.08 3.50
N THR A 36 -9.19 -1.76 4.14
CA THR A 36 -9.87 -0.47 3.96
C THR A 36 -9.05 0.70 4.51
N HIS A 37 -8.38 0.50 5.64
CA HIS A 37 -7.62 1.53 6.35
C HIS A 37 -6.18 1.07 6.57
N SER A 38 -5.26 2.03 6.57
CA SER A 38 -3.87 1.82 6.95
C SER A 38 -3.77 1.51 8.45
N ALA A 39 -2.76 0.73 8.83
CA ALA A 39 -2.58 0.25 10.19
C ALA A 39 -1.11 0.29 10.62
N ILE A 40 -0.86 0.45 11.91
CA ILE A 40 0.48 0.46 12.50
C ILE A 40 0.58 -0.53 13.64
N THR A 41 1.76 -1.08 13.89
CA THR A 41 2.01 -1.88 15.08
C THR A 41 2.07 -1.03 16.34
N LYS A 42 1.82 -1.65 17.50
CA LYS A 42 2.02 -0.99 18.80
C LYS A 42 3.44 -0.43 18.95
N LYS A 43 4.45 -1.11 18.40
CA LYS A 43 5.84 -0.64 18.39
C LYS A 43 5.98 0.73 17.74
N VAL A 44 5.36 0.97 16.58
CA VAL A 44 5.38 2.29 15.91
C VAL A 44 4.74 3.35 16.81
N ALA A 45 3.62 3.02 17.46
CA ALA A 45 2.93 3.93 18.36
C ALA A 45 3.80 4.29 19.58
N ASP A 46 4.44 3.30 20.19
CA ASP A 46 5.33 3.49 21.33
C ASP A 46 6.59 4.26 20.94
N ASP A 47 7.22 3.91 19.81
CA ASP A 47 8.43 4.57 19.30
C ASP A 47 8.17 6.07 19.10
N LEU A 48 7.03 6.44 18.51
CA LEU A 48 6.66 7.83 18.25
C LEU A 48 6.00 8.54 19.44
N GLY A 49 5.69 7.83 20.53
CA GLY A 49 4.94 8.38 21.67
C GLY A 49 3.51 8.80 21.32
N LEU A 50 2.84 8.07 20.42
CA LEU A 50 1.48 8.38 19.98
C LEU A 50 0.47 8.21 21.12
N LYS A 51 -0.47 9.15 21.21
CA LYS A 51 -1.66 9.03 22.06
C LYS A 51 -2.81 8.50 21.24
N ALA A 52 -3.51 7.49 21.76
CA ALA A 52 -4.69 6.95 21.10
C ALA A 52 -5.74 8.05 20.93
N THR A 53 -6.29 8.17 19.71
CA THR A 53 -7.35 9.12 19.37
C THR A 53 -8.76 8.56 19.58
N GLY A 54 -8.86 7.25 19.82
CA GLY A 54 -10.11 6.53 19.99
C GLY A 54 -9.90 5.02 19.87
N ILE A 55 -11.00 4.26 19.97
CA ILE A 55 -11.03 2.81 19.81
C ILE A 55 -12.03 2.47 18.70
N VAL A 56 -11.67 1.54 17.83
CA VAL A 56 -12.57 1.02 16.77
C VAL A 56 -12.64 -0.49 16.81
N GLU A 57 -13.80 -1.05 16.49
CA GLU A 57 -13.95 -2.49 16.24
C GLU A 57 -13.46 -2.81 14.82
N VAL A 58 -12.37 -3.56 14.71
CA VAL A 58 -11.88 -4.07 13.43
C VAL A 58 -12.45 -5.46 13.19
N ARG A 59 -12.86 -5.71 11.95
CA ARG A 59 -13.27 -7.03 11.48
C ARG A 59 -12.17 -7.62 10.63
N TYR A 60 -11.79 -8.85 10.91
CA TYR A 60 -10.91 -9.66 10.08
C TYR A 60 -11.59 -11.00 9.84
N GLY A 61 -11.08 -11.79 8.88
CA GLY A 61 -11.77 -12.97 8.34
C GLY A 61 -12.28 -13.99 9.36
N ASP A 62 -11.75 -13.99 10.59
CA ASP A 62 -12.07 -14.94 11.66
C ASP A 62 -12.51 -14.28 12.99
N GLY A 63 -12.89 -12.98 13.01
CA GLY A 63 -13.38 -12.35 14.24
C GLY A 63 -13.46 -10.83 14.27
N LYS A 64 -13.68 -10.31 15.48
CA LYS A 64 -13.74 -8.88 15.81
C LYS A 64 -12.80 -8.57 16.97
N SER A 65 -12.04 -7.48 16.89
CA SER A 65 -11.40 -6.89 18.07
C SER A 65 -11.56 -5.39 18.11
N SER A 66 -11.68 -4.86 19.31
CA SER A 66 -11.42 -3.45 19.59
C SER A 66 -9.93 -3.16 19.52
N THR A 67 -9.55 -2.17 18.74
CA THR A 67 -8.16 -1.71 18.60
C THR A 67 -8.06 -0.20 18.73
N ASN A 68 -6.90 0.29 19.16
CA ASN A 68 -6.65 1.72 19.24
C ASN A 68 -6.57 2.34 17.84
N THR A 69 -6.94 3.61 17.75
CA THR A 69 -6.68 4.45 16.58
C THR A 69 -5.69 5.53 16.93
N TYR A 70 -4.90 5.94 15.94
CA TYR A 70 -3.96 7.03 16.05
C TYR A 70 -4.08 7.95 14.84
N LEU A 71 -3.61 9.18 14.99
CA LEU A 71 -3.45 10.12 13.89
C LEU A 71 -1.97 10.28 13.62
N VAL A 72 -1.55 10.11 12.37
CA VAL A 72 -0.15 10.21 11.94
C VAL A 72 -0.03 10.91 10.60
N ASN A 73 1.16 11.38 10.28
CA ASN A 73 1.53 11.77 8.91
C ASN A 73 2.45 10.70 8.33
N ILE A 74 2.21 10.29 7.09
CA ILE A 74 2.97 9.23 6.41
C ILE A 74 3.67 9.81 5.18
N SER A 75 4.99 9.69 5.12
CA SER A 75 5.80 10.03 3.96
C SER A 75 6.12 8.78 3.15
N LEU A 76 5.72 8.80 1.88
CA LEU A 76 5.94 7.73 0.92
C LEU A 76 7.32 7.86 0.24
N PRO A 77 7.85 6.80 -0.40
CA PRO A 77 9.19 6.83 -1.04
C PRO A 77 9.38 7.93 -2.08
N ASN A 78 8.30 8.34 -2.74
CA ASN A 78 8.29 9.44 -3.71
C ASN A 78 8.33 10.83 -3.04
N LYS A 79 8.59 10.90 -1.74
CA LYS A 79 8.63 12.13 -0.91
C LYS A 79 7.29 12.86 -0.81
N VAL A 80 6.19 12.23 -1.22
CA VAL A 80 4.85 12.74 -0.96
C VAL A 80 4.49 12.41 0.49
N MET A 81 3.93 13.40 1.18
CA MET A 81 3.41 13.23 2.53
C MET A 81 1.89 13.21 2.49
N VAL A 82 1.30 12.17 3.08
CA VAL A 82 -0.13 12.06 3.32
C VAL A 82 -0.39 12.50 4.77
N PRO A 83 -0.99 13.67 4.99
CA PRO A 83 -1.21 14.19 6.33
C PRO A 83 -2.47 13.58 6.97
N HIS A 84 -2.50 13.57 8.30
CA HIS A 84 -3.67 13.25 9.12
C HIS A 84 -4.31 11.89 8.80
N VAL A 85 -3.47 10.88 8.53
CA VAL A 85 -3.92 9.51 8.31
C VAL A 85 -4.38 8.92 9.65
N ARG A 86 -5.66 8.54 9.72
CA ARG A 86 -6.17 7.77 10.85
C ARG A 86 -5.79 6.31 10.64
N VAL A 87 -4.89 5.81 11.48
CA VAL A 87 -4.43 4.42 11.45
C VAL A 87 -5.00 3.63 12.60
N THR A 88 -5.23 2.33 12.40
CA THR A 88 -5.57 1.37 13.45
C THR A 88 -4.33 0.68 14.00
N GLU A 89 -4.35 0.28 15.26
CA GLU A 89 -3.33 -0.62 15.80
C GLU A 89 -3.57 -2.04 15.26
N VAL A 90 -2.49 -2.70 14.82
CA VAL A 90 -2.53 -4.07 14.30
C VAL A 90 -1.43 -4.92 14.93
N LYS A 91 -1.72 -6.21 15.14
CA LYS A 91 -0.72 -7.21 15.49
C LYS A 91 -0.26 -7.89 14.21
N LEU A 92 0.97 -7.60 13.79
CA LEU A 92 1.63 -8.28 12.68
C LEU A 92 2.49 -9.40 13.25
N ILE A 93 2.51 -10.55 12.56
CA ILE A 93 3.31 -11.69 12.97
C ILE A 93 4.77 -11.37 12.60
N PRO A 94 5.70 -11.34 13.57
CA PRO A 94 7.11 -11.12 13.30
C PRO A 94 7.70 -12.29 12.51
N ASP A 95 8.70 -12.02 11.68
CA ASP A 95 9.51 -13.05 11.02
C ASP A 95 10.79 -13.25 11.84
N ASP A 96 10.95 -14.42 12.44
CA ASP A 96 12.08 -14.77 13.31
C ASP A 96 13.44 -14.71 12.59
N ASN A 97 13.46 -14.68 11.25
CA ASN A 97 14.68 -14.60 10.45
C ASN A 97 15.06 -13.17 10.08
N ILE A 98 14.30 -12.17 10.52
CA ILE A 98 14.48 -10.76 10.17
C ILE A 98 14.74 -9.96 11.45
N SER A 99 15.75 -9.08 11.41
CA SER A 99 16.06 -8.20 12.52
C SER A 99 14.89 -7.24 12.83
N ASP A 100 14.75 -6.83 14.10
CA ASP A 100 13.61 -6.02 14.57
C ASP A 100 13.39 -4.73 13.77
N ASP A 101 14.47 -4.11 13.26
CA ASP A 101 14.45 -2.90 12.43
C ASP A 101 13.90 -3.13 11.01
N LYS A 102 13.82 -4.39 10.57
CA LYS A 102 13.32 -4.81 9.25
C LYS A 102 11.98 -5.53 9.32
N GLN A 103 11.45 -5.77 10.52
CA GLN A 103 10.13 -6.36 10.67
C GLN A 103 9.05 -5.46 10.09
N LEU A 104 8.00 -6.08 9.58
CA LEU A 104 6.84 -5.37 9.08
C LEU A 104 6.15 -4.65 10.24
N GLN A 105 6.03 -3.33 10.12
CA GLN A 105 5.57 -2.46 11.20
C GLN A 105 4.36 -1.61 10.81
N LEU A 106 4.06 -1.54 9.51
CA LEU A 106 3.01 -0.71 8.95
C LEU A 106 2.31 -1.42 7.77
N LEU A 107 1.02 -1.18 7.63
CA LEU A 107 0.19 -1.59 6.50
C LEU A 107 -0.37 -0.33 5.84
N ILE A 108 -0.15 -0.20 4.53
CA ILE A 108 -0.74 0.82 3.66
C ILE A 108 -1.99 0.22 3.03
N GLY A 109 -3.16 0.74 3.43
CA GLY A 109 -4.47 0.30 2.97
C GLY A 109 -5.07 1.21 1.89
N MET A 110 -6.32 0.94 1.54
CA MET A 110 -7.06 1.63 0.50
C MET A 110 -7.30 3.12 0.76
N ASP A 111 -7.24 3.56 2.01
CA ASP A 111 -7.28 4.98 2.38
C ASP A 111 -6.11 5.81 1.83
N ILE A 112 -4.95 5.18 1.58
CA ILE A 112 -3.80 5.79 0.91
C ILE A 112 -3.71 5.33 -0.54
N ILE A 113 -3.89 4.03 -0.81
CA ILE A 113 -3.80 3.47 -2.17
C ILE A 113 -4.80 4.17 -3.09
N GLY A 114 -6.02 4.41 -2.62
CA GLY A 114 -7.08 5.05 -3.39
C GLY A 114 -6.88 6.54 -3.67
N LEU A 115 -5.82 7.17 -3.12
CA LEU A 115 -5.48 8.56 -3.44
C LEU A 115 -4.81 8.71 -4.81
N GLY A 116 -4.43 7.60 -5.45
CA GLY A 116 -3.76 7.62 -6.73
C GLY A 116 -3.79 6.28 -7.45
N ASP A 117 -2.80 6.07 -8.31
CA ASP A 117 -2.74 4.87 -9.15
C ASP A 117 -1.72 3.89 -8.59
N PHE A 118 -2.19 2.70 -8.25
CA PHE A 118 -1.38 1.57 -7.81
C PHE A 118 -1.42 0.47 -8.87
N ALA A 119 -0.27 0.16 -9.45
CA ALA A 119 -0.15 -0.85 -10.49
C ALA A 119 0.85 -1.93 -10.07
N VAL A 120 0.51 -3.18 -10.34
CA VAL A 120 1.42 -4.32 -10.23
C VAL A 120 1.57 -4.93 -11.60
N THR A 121 2.82 -5.10 -12.03
CA THR A 121 3.16 -5.74 -13.30
C THR A 121 4.07 -6.91 -13.04
N ASN A 122 3.94 -7.97 -13.84
CA ASN A 122 4.91 -9.06 -13.87
C ASN A 122 5.39 -9.20 -15.31
N VAL A 123 6.56 -8.61 -15.58
CA VAL A 123 7.18 -8.66 -16.91
C VAL A 123 8.42 -9.52 -16.81
N ASN A 124 8.52 -10.54 -17.67
CA ASN A 124 9.63 -11.51 -17.69
C ASN A 124 9.86 -12.20 -16.33
N GLY A 125 8.79 -12.53 -15.60
CA GLY A 125 8.87 -13.14 -14.27
C GLY A 125 9.28 -12.18 -13.16
N LYS A 126 9.54 -10.90 -13.46
CA LYS A 126 9.88 -9.88 -12.47
C LYS A 126 8.64 -9.10 -12.09
N THR A 127 8.21 -9.26 -10.84
CA THR A 127 7.14 -8.43 -10.26
C THR A 127 7.67 -7.06 -9.90
N VAL A 128 7.01 -6.01 -10.39
CA VAL A 128 7.23 -4.61 -10.04
C VAL A 128 5.90 -4.01 -9.65
N PHE A 129 5.87 -3.27 -8.55
CA PHE A 129 4.74 -2.39 -8.25
C PHE A 129 5.16 -0.93 -8.36
N SER A 130 4.20 -0.10 -8.73
CA SER A 130 4.37 1.35 -8.88
C SER A 130 3.19 2.04 -8.23
N PHE A 131 3.47 3.18 -7.59
CA PHE A 131 2.45 4.05 -7.04
C PHE A 131 2.72 5.49 -7.42
N ARG A 132 1.69 6.20 -7.85
CA ARG A 132 1.72 7.66 -8.02
C ARG A 132 0.50 8.30 -7.38
N ILE A 133 0.65 9.55 -6.99
CA ILE A 133 -0.39 10.38 -6.41
C ILE A 133 -0.17 11.82 -6.91
N PRO A 134 -1.21 12.52 -7.40
CA PRO A 134 -2.57 12.03 -7.62
C PRO A 134 -2.65 11.02 -8.78
N SER A 135 -3.84 10.43 -8.98
CA SER A 135 -4.17 9.72 -10.22
C SER A 135 -4.16 10.71 -11.39
N VAL A 136 -3.57 10.32 -12.53
CA VAL A 136 -3.52 11.19 -13.73
C VAL A 136 -4.09 10.54 -14.99
N GLU A 137 -4.31 9.22 -14.98
CA GLU A 137 -4.95 8.50 -16.10
C GLU A 137 -5.57 7.19 -15.61
N GLU A 138 -6.54 6.68 -16.36
CA GLU A 138 -7.16 5.39 -16.09
C GLU A 138 -6.28 4.23 -16.57
N ILE A 139 -6.01 3.27 -15.69
CA ILE A 139 -5.27 2.04 -16.01
C ILE A 139 -6.27 0.88 -16.10
N ASP A 140 -6.79 0.62 -17.31
CA ASP A 140 -7.61 -0.54 -17.63
C ASP A 140 -6.89 -1.44 -18.66
N PHE A 141 -6.58 -2.66 -18.25
CA PHE A 141 -5.92 -3.64 -19.11
C PHE A 141 -6.89 -4.45 -19.97
N ILE A 142 -8.20 -4.37 -19.77
CA ILE A 142 -9.18 -5.16 -20.53
C ILE A 142 -9.04 -4.94 -22.05
N PRO A 143 -8.97 -3.70 -22.58
CA PRO A 143 -8.88 -3.48 -24.02
C PRO A 143 -7.64 -4.12 -24.64
N SER A 144 -6.47 -3.94 -24.02
CA SER A 144 -5.20 -4.51 -24.48
C SER A 144 -5.11 -6.02 -24.28
N ALA A 145 -5.74 -6.55 -23.23
CA ALA A 145 -5.80 -7.98 -23.00
C ALA A 145 -6.67 -8.66 -24.06
N GLN A 146 -7.81 -8.09 -24.46
CA GLN A 146 -8.67 -8.66 -25.51
C GLN A 146 -7.95 -8.84 -26.85
N GLU A 147 -7.04 -7.93 -27.20
CA GLU A 147 -6.20 -8.06 -28.41
C GLU A 147 -5.21 -9.23 -28.32
N ASN A 148 -4.74 -9.56 -27.11
CA ASN A 148 -3.74 -10.58 -26.84
C ASN A 148 -4.32 -11.91 -26.29
N ASN A 149 -5.59 -11.92 -25.88
CA ASN A 149 -6.31 -13.03 -25.28
C ASN A 149 -6.75 -14.10 -26.30
N VAL A 150 -6.24 -14.05 -27.53
CA VAL A 150 -6.08 -15.28 -28.32
C VAL A 150 -5.02 -16.12 -27.61
N MET A 151 -5.39 -16.73 -26.48
CA MET A 151 -4.65 -17.83 -25.92
C MET A 151 -4.49 -18.83 -27.07
N ASP A 152 -3.25 -19.08 -27.45
CA ASP A 152 -2.84 -20.08 -28.42
C ASP A 152 -3.18 -21.46 -27.86
N SER A 153 -4.48 -21.75 -27.80
CA SER A 153 -5.01 -23.09 -27.71
C SER A 153 -4.41 -23.82 -28.90
N GLY A 154 -3.54 -24.79 -28.59
CA GLY A 154 -2.54 -25.37 -29.50
C GLY A 154 -3.09 -26.16 -30.70
N ASN A 155 -4.19 -25.72 -31.30
CA ASN A 155 -4.73 -26.30 -32.51
C ASN A 155 -4.15 -25.57 -33.73
N ARG A 156 -3.14 -26.18 -34.36
CA ARG A 156 -2.43 -25.64 -35.55
C ARG A 156 -3.38 -25.22 -36.70
N HIS A 157 -4.62 -25.69 -36.70
CA HIS A 157 -5.66 -25.28 -37.66
C HIS A 157 -6.15 -23.83 -37.46
N ALA A 158 -6.26 -23.34 -36.22
CA ALA A 158 -6.73 -21.98 -35.94
C ALA A 158 -5.74 -20.91 -36.43
N ARG A 159 -4.43 -21.22 -36.39
CA ARG A 159 -3.36 -20.33 -36.85
C ARG A 159 -3.45 -19.98 -38.35
N ARG A 160 -3.91 -20.91 -39.20
CA ARG A 160 -4.07 -20.66 -40.65
C ARG A 160 -5.24 -19.73 -40.97
N VAL A 161 -6.32 -19.79 -40.19
CA VAL A 161 -7.51 -18.95 -40.40
C VAL A 161 -7.25 -17.50 -39.99
N ILE A 162 -6.51 -17.29 -38.90
CA ILE A 162 -6.16 -15.94 -38.42
C ILE A 162 -5.15 -15.25 -39.34
N GLN A 163 -4.15 -15.97 -39.87
CA GLN A 163 -3.21 -15.40 -40.84
C GLN A 163 -3.85 -15.11 -42.21
N ALA A 164 -4.87 -15.87 -42.62
CA ALA A 164 -5.58 -15.62 -43.87
C ALA A 164 -6.47 -14.36 -43.83
N ARG A 165 -6.92 -13.93 -42.64
CA ARG A 165 -7.70 -12.70 -42.46
C ARG A 165 -6.86 -11.42 -42.41
N LYS A 166 -5.53 -11.54 -42.42
CA LYS A 166 -4.59 -10.41 -42.46
C LYS A 166 -4.02 -10.14 -43.86
N LYS A 167 -4.58 -10.74 -44.91
CA LYS A 167 -4.42 -10.35 -46.30
C LYS A 167 -5.71 -9.72 -46.80
#